data_AF-A0A4V1LS29-F1
#
_entry.id   AF-A0A4V1LS29-F1
#
_cell.length_a   1.000
_cell.length_b   1.000
_cell.length_c   1.000
_cell.angle_alpha   90.00
_cell.angle_beta   90.00
_cell.angle_gamma   90.00
#
_symmetry.space_group_name_H-M   'P 1'
#
loop_
_entity.id
_entity.type
_entity.pdbx_description
1 polymer ?
#
loop_
_entity_poly.entity_id
_entity_poly.type
_entity_poly.pdbx_seq_one_letter_code
_entity_poly.pdbx_strand_id
1 'polypeptide(L)' 'MIIKVVSIIAVIFLVYLIFFKKNRESDVKKEDDKIEDIMVECPTCGTYVSKKEGILSNGKYYCSKECLNK' A
#
# COMPACT_ATOMS: atom_id res chain seq x y z
N MET A 1 42.87 11.63 18.16
CA MET A 1 41.54 12.25 18.38
C MET A 1 40.54 11.94 17.26
N ILE A 2 40.99 11.84 16.01
CA ILE A 2 40.13 11.58 14.83
C ILE A 2 39.49 10.17 14.83
N ILE A 3 40.23 9.13 15.24
CA ILE A 3 39.73 7.75 15.27
C ILE A 3 38.52 7.57 16.22
N LYS A 4 38.51 8.29 17.35
CA LYS A 4 37.38 8.26 18.29
C LYS A 4 36.11 8.85 17.68
N VAL A 5 36.25 9.92 16.87
CA VAL A 5 35.13 10.57 16.19
C VAL A 5 34.57 9.69 15.07
N VAL A 6 35.45 9.04 14.28
CA VAL A 6 35.04 8.11 13.23
C VAL A 6 34.27 6.90 13.79
N SER A 7 34.73 6.36 14.93
CA SER A 7 34.04 5.25 15.60
C SER A 7 32.63 5.63 16.06
N ILE A 8 32.45 6.83 16.61
CA ILE A 8 31.13 7.32 17.04
C ILE A 8 30.20 7.51 15.83
N ILE A 9 30.69 8.09 14.74
CA ILE A 9 29.90 8.28 13.51
C ILE A 9 29.50 6.93 12.91
N ALA A 10 30.39 5.94 12.91
CA ALA A 10 30.10 4.60 12.40
C ALA A 10 29.00 3.89 13.20
N VAL A 11 28.98 4.04 14.53
CA VAL A 11 27.93 3.48 15.39
C VAL A 11 26.58 4.14 15.12
N ILE A 12 26.54 5.48 15.00
CA ILE A 12 25.30 6.22 14.68
C ILE A 12 24.77 5.82 13.30
N PHE A 13 25.66 5.68 12.32
CA PHE A 13 25.30 5.26 10.96
C PHE A 13 24.74 3.82 10.94
N LEU A 14 25.33 2.90 11.72
CA LEU A 14 24.80 1.53 11.85
C LEU A 14 23.41 1.50 12.48
N VAL A 15 23.18 2.28 13.54
CA VAL A 15 21.85 2.38 14.17
C VAL A 15 20.83 2.97 13.17
N TYR A 16 21.21 4.02 12.44
CA TYR A 16 20.37 4.60 11.39
C TYR A 16 20.02 3.57 10.30
N LEU A 17 20.99 2.80 9.81
CA LEU A 17 20.76 1.76 8.82
C LEU A 17 19.83 0.65 9.34
N ILE A 18 19.98 0.21 10.60
CA ILE A 18 19.10 -0.82 11.18
C ILE A 18 17.67 -0.31 11.32
N PHE A 19 17.46 0.92 11.81
CA PHE A 19 16.13 1.52 11.93
C PHE A 19 15.50 1.83 10.57
N PHE A 20 16.26 2.35 9.61
CA PHE A 20 15.75 2.73 8.29
C PHE A 20 15.50 1.50 7.39
N LYS A 21 16.32 0.45 7.52
CA LYS A 21 16.11 -0.83 6.80
C LYS A 21 14.84 -1.55 7.28
N LYS A 22 14.48 -1.41 8.56
CA LYS A 22 13.20 -1.93 9.10
C LYS A 22 11.98 -1.24 8.51
N ASN A 23 12.10 0.03 8.11
CA ASN A 23 11.02 0.78 7.46
C ASN A 23 10.91 0.53 5.95
N ARG A 24 11.79 -0.30 5.36
CA ARG A 24 11.72 -0.65 3.93
C ARG A 24 11.06 -1.99 3.66
N GLU A 25 10.53 -2.63 4.70
CA GLU A 25 9.85 -3.93 4.65
C GLU A 25 8.33 -3.80 4.93
N SER A 26 7.76 -2.61 4.77
CA SER A 26 6.34 -2.35 5.04
C SER A 26 5.45 -2.15 3.82
N ASP A 27 5.95 -2.21 2.59
CA ASP A 27 5.11 -1.83 1.43
C ASP A 27 5.27 -2.73 0.21
N VAL A 28 5.53 -4.03 0.42
CA VAL A 28 5.09 -5.06 -0.55
C VAL A 28 4.79 -6.34 0.23
N LYS A 29 3.86 -6.29 1.19
CA LYS A 29 3.02 -7.48 1.38
C LYS A 29 2.18 -7.55 0.11
N LYS A 30 2.71 -8.25 -0.90
CA LYS A 30 1.85 -8.99 -1.82
C LYS A 30 1.03 -9.89 -0.91
N GLU A 31 -0.16 -9.44 -0.56
CA GLU A 31 -1.16 -10.31 0.03
C GLU A 31 -1.44 -11.35 -1.03
N ASP A 32 -0.72 -12.46 -0.90
CA ASP A 32 -0.99 -13.69 -1.60
C ASP A 32 -2.47 -14.04 -1.37
N ASP A 33 -3.24 -13.93 -2.46
CA ASP A 33 -4.25 -14.91 -2.84
C ASP A 33 -5.20 -15.43 -1.75
N LYS A 34 -5.75 -14.52 -0.95
CA LYS A 34 -7.10 -14.75 -0.43
C LYS A 34 -8.09 -14.25 -1.48
N ILE A 35 -8.64 -15.21 -2.20
CA ILE A 35 -9.85 -15.10 -3.03
C ILE A 35 -11.05 -14.84 -2.09
N GLU A 36 -10.98 -13.76 -1.30
CA GLU A 36 -12.14 -13.13 -0.73
C GLU A 36 -12.46 -12.03 -1.73
N ASP A 37 -13.32 -12.33 -2.69
CA ASP A 37 -13.84 -11.31 -3.60
C ASP A 37 -14.70 -10.36 -2.76
N ILE A 38 -14.04 -9.35 -2.21
CA ILE A 38 -14.68 -8.27 -1.46
C ILE A 38 -15.58 -7.55 -2.45
N MET A 39 -16.88 -7.85 -2.35
CA MET A 39 -17.90 -7.19 -3.13
C MET A 39 -18.24 -5.85 -2.48
N VAL A 40 -18.23 -4.81 -3.30
CA VAL A 40 -18.52 -3.44 -2.90
C VAL A 40 -19.71 -2.93 -3.71
N GLU A 41 -20.58 -2.16 -3.07
CA GLU A 41 -21.77 -1.62 -3.71
C GLU A 41 -21.41 -0.45 -4.64
N CYS A 42 -21.89 -0.50 -5.88
CA CYS A 42 -21.74 0.60 -6.82
C CYS A 42 -22.63 1.78 -6.39
N PRO A 43 -22.08 2.99 -6.20
CA PRO A 43 -22.84 4.16 -5.73
C PRO A 43 -23.92 4.63 -6.71
N THR A 44 -23.85 4.22 -7.97
CA THR A 44 -24.74 4.69 -9.04
C THR A 44 -25.93 3.77 -9.30
N CYS A 45 -25.76 2.45 -9.12
CA CYS A 45 -26.78 1.46 -9.46
C CYS A 45 -27.10 0.47 -8.33
N GLY A 46 -26.36 0.50 -7.21
CA GLY A 46 -26.53 -0.45 -6.11
C GLY A 46 -26.09 -1.88 -6.42
N THR A 47 -25.54 -2.14 -7.61
CA THR A 47 -24.99 -3.46 -7.95
C THR A 47 -23.70 -3.70 -7.18
N TYR A 48 -23.59 -4.89 -6.59
CA TYR A 48 -22.36 -5.34 -5.95
C TYR A 48 -21.33 -5.73 -7.02
N VAL A 49 -20.16 -5.08 -7.00
CA VAL A 49 -19.04 -5.36 -7.89
C VAL A 49 -17.83 -5.81 -7.07
N SER A 50 -17.11 -6.81 -7.55
CA SER A 50 -15.86 -7.25 -6.91
C SER A 50 -14.81 -6.15 -7.03
N LYS A 51 -14.06 -5.86 -5.97
CA LYS A 51 -12.95 -4.87 -6.01
C LYS A 51 -11.91 -5.16 -7.10
N LYS A 52 -11.78 -6.42 -7.53
CA LYS A 52 -10.85 -6.84 -8.59
C LYS A 52 -11.37 -6.52 -9.99
N GLU A 53 -12.69 -6.49 -10.19
CA GLU A 53 -13.33 -6.30 -11.50
C GLU A 53 -13.94 -4.91 -11.67
N GLY A 54 -14.26 -4.24 -10.57
CA GLY A 54 -14.87 -2.92 -10.56
C GLY A 54 -13.90 -1.80 -10.92
N ILE A 55 -14.44 -0.75 -11.54
CA ILE A 55 -13.65 0.43 -11.93
C ILE A 55 -13.47 1.32 -10.70
N LEU A 56 -12.24 1.47 -10.21
CA LEU A 56 -11.92 2.38 -9.11
C LEU A 56 -11.82 3.83 -9.62
N SER A 57 -12.68 4.71 -9.09
CA SER A 57 -12.61 6.16 -9.34
C SER A 57 -13.02 6.94 -8.10
N ASN A 58 -12.26 7.98 -7.74
CA ASN A 58 -12.50 8.81 -6.55
C ASN A 58 -12.70 8.00 -5.25
N GLY A 59 -12.01 6.86 -5.10
CA GLY A 59 -12.14 5.98 -3.94
C GLY A 59 -13.43 5.14 -3.90
N LYS A 60 -14.24 5.16 -4.95
CA LYS A 60 -15.46 4.35 -5.11
C LYS A 60 -15.28 3.36 -6.26
N TYR A 61 -15.92 2.20 -6.14
CA TYR A 61 -15.92 1.18 -7.19
C TYR A 61 -17.22 1.27 -7.99
N TYR A 62 -17.07 1.27 -9.31
CA TYR A 62 -18.19 1.40 -10.25
C TYR A 62 -18.38 0.12 -11.05
N CYS A 63 -19.65 -0.17 -11.33
CA CYS A 63 -20.09 -1.34 -12.09
C CYS A 63 -19.59 -1.32 -13.55
N SER A 64 -19.54 -0.14 -14.16
CA SER A 64 -19.31 0.06 -15.60
C SER A 64 -18.88 1.51 -15.86
N LYS A 65 -18.39 1.79 -17.08
CA LYS A 65 -18.05 3.15 -17.51
C LYS A 65 -19.28 4.07 -17.53
N GLU A 66 -20.46 3.50 -17.76
CA GLU A 66 -21.72 4.24 -17.71
C GLU A 66 -22.02 4.66 -16.26
N CYS A 67 -21.85 3.75 -15.29
CA CYS A 67 -21.97 4.05 -13.86
C CYS A 67 -21.01 5.15 -13.40
N LEU A 68 -19.81 5.22 -14.01
CA LEU A 68 -18.77 6.21 -13.69
C LEU A 68 -19.07 7.61 -14.27
N ASN A 69 -19.63 7.66 -15.48
CA ASN A 69 -19.87 8.91 -16.22
C ASN A 69 -21.28 9.48 -16.04
N LYS A 70 -22.08 8.87 -15.16
CA LYS A 70 -23.44 9.29 -14.83
C LYS A 70 -23.43 10.19 -13.59
#